data_AF-A0A2E8QW72-F1
#
_entry.id   AF-A0A2E8QW72-F1
#
_cell.length_a   1.000
_cell.length_b   1.000
_cell.length_c   1.000
_cell.angle_alpha   90.00
_cell.angle_beta   90.00
_cell.angle_gamma   90.00
#
_symmetry.space_group_name_H-M   'P 1'
#
loop_
_entity.id
_entity.type
_entity.pdbx_description
1 polymer ?
#
loop_
_entity_poly.entity_id
_entity_poly.type
_entity_poly.pdbx_seq_one_letter_code
_entity_poly.pdbx_strand_id
1 'polypeptide(L)'
;MLWCDLCRFRARERAALYGWLGGLAFGLSCAAYVWIAIRPTDLIVGAWAATLATAVWIGQKVAREFIYGAMRFKNSSAAEAVPPSS
;
A
#
# COMPACT_ATOMS: atom_id res chain seq x y z
N MET A 1 -15.60 -4.98 21.41
CA MET A 1 -15.19 -5.14 20.00
C MET A 1 -14.40 -6.44 19.87
N LEU A 2 -15.11 -7.57 19.75
CA LEU A 2 -14.51 -8.90 19.67
C LEU A 2 -14.08 -9.20 18.23
N TRP A 3 -12.97 -8.62 17.80
CA TRP A 3 -12.27 -9.17 16.65
C TRP A 3 -11.53 -10.41 17.11
N CYS A 4 -12.07 -11.58 16.78
CA CYS A 4 -11.43 -12.86 17.03
C CYS A 4 -10.00 -12.85 16.45
N ASP A 5 -9.00 -13.42 17.14
CA ASP A 5 -7.59 -13.39 16.68
C ASP A 5 -7.42 -13.94 15.26
N LEU A 6 -8.25 -14.90 14.88
CA LEU A 6 -8.29 -15.47 13.52
C LEU A 6 -8.70 -14.44 12.46
N CYS A 7 -9.65 -13.55 12.79
CA CYS A 7 -10.07 -12.44 11.92
C CYS A 7 -8.96 -11.40 11.80
N ARG A 8 -8.18 -11.20 12.88
CA ARG A 8 -7.05 -10.27 12.90
C ARG A 8 -5.88 -10.71 12.04
N PHE A 9 -5.57 -12.01 12.06
CA PHE A 9 -4.51 -12.58 11.21
C PHE A 9 -4.85 -12.47 9.72
N ARG A 10 -6.06 -12.88 9.30
CA ARG A 10 -6.47 -12.81 7.89
C ARG A 10 -6.49 -11.38 7.34
N ALA A 11 -6.85 -10.41 8.17
CA ALA A 11 -6.85 -9.02 7.75
C ALA A 11 -5.44 -8.43 7.63
N ARG A 12 -4.50 -8.83 8.48
CA ARG A 12 -3.09 -8.45 8.34
C ARG A 12 -2.46 -9.02 7.07
N GLU A 13 -2.80 -10.26 6.73
CA GLU A 13 -2.30 -10.91 5.52
C GLU A 13 -2.82 -10.22 4.25
N ARG A 14 -4.10 -9.86 4.21
CA ARG A 14 -4.65 -9.02 3.14
C ARG A 14 -4.02 -7.64 3.11
N ALA A 15 -3.82 -6.98 4.25
CA ALA A 15 -3.17 -5.67 4.30
C ALA A 15 -1.71 -5.73 3.83
N ALA A 16 -1.00 -6.83 4.08
CA ALA A 16 0.35 -7.05 3.57
C ALA A 16 0.36 -7.20 2.05
N LEU A 17 -0.58 -7.98 1.48
CA LEU A 17 -0.77 -8.13 0.04
C LEU A 17 -1.10 -6.78 -0.63
N TYR A 18 -2.07 -6.04 -0.09
CA TYR A 18 -2.45 -4.73 -0.65
C TYR A 18 -1.32 -3.69 -0.51
N GLY A 19 -0.54 -3.73 0.57
CA GLY A 19 0.65 -2.89 0.71
C GLY A 19 1.73 -3.20 -0.33
N TRP A 20 1.90 -4.48 -0.67
CA TRP A 20 2.81 -4.90 -1.74
C TRP A 20 2.31 -4.48 -3.12
N LEU A 21 1.02 -4.65 -3.39
CA LEU A 21 0.37 -4.26 -4.66
C LEU A 21 0.46 -2.75 -4.89
N GLY A 22 0.17 -1.94 -3.87
CA GLY A 22 0.28 -0.47 -3.95
C GLY A 22 1.72 0.00 -4.15
N GLY A 23 2.68 -0.60 -3.46
CA GLY A 23 4.09 -0.29 -3.64
C GLY A 23 4.64 -0.66 -5.02
N LEU A 24 4.27 -1.84 -5.53
CA LEU A 24 4.64 -2.27 -6.89
C LEU A 24 4.03 -1.37 -7.96
N ALA A 25 2.74 -1.04 -7.85
CA ALA A 25 2.06 -0.17 -8.81
C ALA A 25 2.71 1.23 -8.88
N PHE A 26 3.03 1.81 -7.73
CA PHE A 26 3.70 3.11 -7.67
C PHE A 26 5.12 3.04 -8.23
N GLY A 27 5.90 2.03 -7.84
CA GLY A 27 7.25 1.80 -8.37
C GLY A 27 7.29 1.62 -9.88
N LEU A 28 6.38 0.82 -10.43
CA LEU A 28 6.21 0.63 -11.88
C LEU A 28 5.85 1.94 -12.59
N SER A 29 4.96 2.73 -11.99
CA SER A 29 4.56 4.04 -12.54
C SER A 29 5.73 5.01 -12.57
N CYS A 30 6.53 5.07 -11.51
CA CYS A 30 7.76 5.87 -11.47
C CYS A 30 8.80 5.38 -12.48
N ALA A 31 9.01 4.07 -12.61
CA ALA A 31 9.93 3.50 -13.60
C ALA A 31 9.50 3.85 -15.02
N ALA A 32 8.21 3.71 -15.34
CA ALA A 32 7.65 4.09 -16.63
C ALA A 32 7.84 5.59 -16.90
N TYR A 33 7.57 6.45 -15.90
CA TYR A 33 7.76 7.90 -16.03
C TYR A 33 9.22 8.28 -16.31
N VAL A 34 10.16 7.72 -15.54
CA VAL A 34 11.60 7.95 -15.74
C VAL A 34 12.01 7.56 -17.15
N TRP A 35 11.54 6.42 -17.64
CA TRP A 35 11.90 5.89 -18.96
C TRP A 35 11.34 6.73 -20.12
N ILE A 36 10.10 7.21 -20.01
CA ILE A 36 9.42 7.96 -21.07
C ILE A 36 9.82 9.44 -21.06
N ALA A 37 9.81 10.06 -19.88
CA ALA A 37 9.96 11.52 -19.74
C ALA A 37 11.41 11.94 -19.53
N ILE A 38 12.16 11.24 -18.68
CA ILE A 38 13.51 11.67 -18.29
C ILE A 38 14.58 11.08 -19.22
N ARG A 39 14.33 9.89 -19.79
CA ARG A 39 15.29 9.13 -20.62
C ARG A 39 16.65 8.99 -19.92
N PRO A 40 16.81 8.00 -19.03
CA PRO A 40 18.00 7.90 -18.19
C PRO A 40 19.26 7.87 -19.04
N THR A 41 20.20 8.77 -18.75
CA THR A 41 21.55 8.73 -19.31
C THR A 41 22.35 7.66 -18.57
N ASP A 42 23.19 6.90 -19.29
CA ASP A 42 23.97 5.77 -18.76
C ASP A 42 25.03 6.15 -17.71
N LEU A 43 25.13 7.44 -17.36
CA LEU A 43 26.22 7.99 -16.56
C LEU A 43 26.21 7.46 -15.11
N ILE A 44 25.04 7.12 -14.53
CA ILE A 44 24.94 6.63 -13.14
C ILE A 44 23.75 5.66 -12.97
N VAL A 45 23.85 4.44 -13.53
CA VAL A 45 22.80 3.40 -13.42
C VAL A 45 22.45 3.07 -11.95
N GLY A 46 23.42 3.07 -11.05
CA GLY A 46 23.20 2.80 -9.63
C GLY A 46 22.29 3.81 -8.92
N ALA A 47 22.36 5.09 -9.30
CA ALA A 47 21.51 6.14 -8.73
C ALA A 47 20.05 6.00 -9.19
N TRP A 48 19.84 5.57 -10.44
CA TRP A 48 18.50 5.26 -10.96
C TRP A 48 17.88 4.08 -10.21
N ALA A 49 18.64 3.01 -10.01
CA ALA A 49 18.18 1.85 -9.24
C ALA A 49 17.82 2.25 -7.78
N ALA A 50 18.67 3.04 -7.12
CA ALA A 50 18.40 3.53 -5.77
C ALA A 50 17.14 4.42 -5.69
N THR A 51 16.92 5.26 -6.69
CA THR A 51 15.72 6.12 -6.78
C THR A 51 14.45 5.28 -6.91
N LEU A 52 14.44 4.29 -7.80
CA LEU A 52 13.30 3.41 -7.99
C LEU A 52 13.03 2.55 -6.74
N ALA A 53 14.07 2.00 -6.12
CA ALA A 53 13.93 1.26 -4.87
C ALA A 53 13.34 2.13 -3.74
N THR A 54 13.77 3.39 -3.66
CA THR A 54 13.24 4.35 -2.69
C THR A 54 11.78 4.69 -2.99
N ALA A 55 11.42 4.89 -4.25
CA ALA A 55 10.04 5.14 -4.67
C ALA A 55 9.11 3.98 -4.29
N VAL A 56 9.54 2.73 -4.55
CA VAL A 56 8.81 1.52 -4.13
C VAL A 56 8.65 1.49 -2.60
N TRP A 57 9.72 1.76 -1.85
CA TRP A 57 9.69 1.72 -0.39
C TRP A 57 8.74 2.75 0.23
N ILE A 58 8.77 3.99 -0.29
CA ILE A 58 7.85 5.05 0.13
C ILE A 58 6.42 4.69 -0.27
N GLY A 59 6.21 4.23 -1.50
CA GLY A 59 4.92 3.78 -2.00
C GLY A 59 4.30 2.67 -1.16
N GLN A 60 5.10 1.69 -0.72
CA GLN A 60 4.65 0.63 0.19
C GLN A 60 4.19 1.18 1.55
N LYS A 61 4.93 2.12 2.14
CA LYS A 61 4.55 2.75 3.42
C LYS A 61 3.26 3.56 3.28
N VAL A 62 3.18 4.40 2.26
CA VAL A 62 2.01 5.24 2.00
C VAL A 62 0.78 4.39 1.70
N ALA A 63 0.91 3.35 0.86
CA ALA A 63 -0.18 2.42 0.56
C ALA A 63 -0.71 1.75 1.82
N ARG A 64 0.16 1.27 2.72
CA ARG A 64 -0.26 0.69 4.00
C ARG A 64 -1.08 1.67 4.82
N GLU A 65 -0.63 2.91 4.98
CA GLU A 65 -1.37 3.95 5.70
C GLU A 65 -2.73 4.26 5.04
N PHE A 66 -2.77 4.38 3.71
CA PHE A 66 -4.02 4.58 2.98
C PHE A 66 -5.00 3.41 3.14
N ILE A 67 -4.51 2.17 3.12
CA ILE A 67 -5.35 0.98 3.32
C ILE A 67 -5.85 0.91 4.77
N TYR A 68 -5.00 1.20 5.76
CA TYR A 68 -5.42 1.30 7.15
C TYR A 68 -6.45 2.42 7.35
N GLY A 69 -6.24 3.58 6.73
CA GLY A 69 -7.20 4.69 6.71
C GLY A 69 -8.53 4.29 6.06
N ALA A 70 -8.49 3.69 4.87
CA ALA A 70 -9.67 3.22 4.15
C ALA A 70 -10.43 2.14 4.94
N MET A 71 -9.72 1.20 5.57
CA MET A 71 -10.32 0.22 6.46
C MET A 71 -10.95 0.89 7.68
N ARG A 72 -10.33 1.94 8.24
CA ARG A 72 -10.91 2.72 9.34
C ARG A 72 -12.20 3.43 8.93
N PHE A 73 -12.25 4.04 7.74
CA PHE A 73 -13.46 4.67 7.19
C PHE A 73 -14.56 3.66 6.84
N LYS A 74 -14.20 2.48 6.33
CA LYS A 74 -15.20 1.41 6.12
C LYS A 74 -15.69 0.81 7.43
N ASN A 75 -14.84 0.74 8.45
CA ASN A 75 -15.18 0.16 9.74
C ASN A 75 -15.94 1.14 10.65
N SER A 76 -15.88 2.47 10.42
CA SER A 76 -16.82 3.39 11.10
C SER A 76 -18.27 3.10 10.70
N SER A 77 -18.51 2.81 9.42
CA SER A 77 -19.82 2.36 8.94
C SER A 77 -20.25 1.00 9.52
N ALA A 78 -19.31 0.09 9.80
CA ALA A 78 -19.61 -1.18 10.48
C ALA A 78 -19.72 -1.05 12.01
N ALA A 79 -19.09 -0.05 12.63
CA ALA A 79 -19.27 0.29 14.03
C ALA A 79 -20.63 0.95 14.31
N GLU A 80 -21.24 1.53 13.28
CA GLU A 80 -22.63 2.04 13.27
C GLU A 80 -23.66 0.94 12.96
N ALA A 81 -23.23 -0.30 12.66
CA ALA A 81 -24.14 -1.43 12.53
C ALA A 81 -24.68 -1.81 13.92
N VAL A 82 -25.90 -1.35 14.21
CA VAL A 82 -26.66 -1.69 15.41
C VAL A 82 -26.69 -3.22 15.57
N PRO A 83 -26.23 -3.78 16.70
CA PRO A 83 -26.33 -5.23 16.93
C PRO A 83 -27.82 -5.63 16.95
N PRO A 84 -28.20 -6.80 16.37
CA PRO A 84 -29.58 -7.27 16.47
C PRO A 84 -29.93 -7.42 17.95
N SER A 85 -30.95 -6.69 18.40
CA SER A 85 -31.50 -6.81 19.73
C SER A 85 -32.14 -8.18 19.87
N SER A 86 -31.52 -9.05 20.68
CA SER A 86 -32.17 -10.23 21.26
C SER A 86 -33.26 -9.81 22.23
#